data_AF-A0A9W6BY37-F1
#
_entry.id   AF-A0A9W6BY37-F1
#
_cell.length_a   1.000
_cell.length_b   1.000
_cell.length_c   1.000
_cell.angle_alpha   90.00
_cell.angle_beta   90.00
_cell.angle_gamma   90.00
#
_symmetry.space_group_name_H-M   'P 1'
#
loop_
_entity.id
_entity.type
_entity.pdbx_description
1 polymer ?
#
loop_
_entity_poly.entity_id
_entity_poly.type
_entity_poly.pdbx_seq_one_letter_code
_entity_poly.pdbx_strand_id
1 'polypeptide(L)'
;MLATGDSTSFQTQGGLSVILPSKRTCLSSEEQRPAFSSNFPLVQYRYFESADILSVYLREITNGLIVDTWDVHPGLLVDFDDQERPVALNISSASCVTPVHFHEICEDVDGKPPLQFGQMYDPYSKILTLRFCTTASSRSVATCDGNIMVLEDDAGNWVGLQVKNVVPPVE
;
A
#
# COMPACT_ATOMS: atom_id res chain seq x y z
N MET A 1 22.59 -43.15 -35.50
CA MET A 1 21.66 -42.06 -35.19
C MET A 1 22.48 -40.87 -34.74
N LEU A 2 22.29 -39.75 -35.44
CA LEU A 2 23.01 -38.48 -35.31
C LEU A 2 22.37 -37.57 -34.26
N ALA A 3 23.21 -36.87 -33.50
CA ALA A 3 23.10 -35.47 -33.01
C ALA A 3 24.39 -35.22 -32.20
N THR A 4 25.44 -34.46 -32.55
CA THR A 4 25.71 -33.14 -33.18
C THR A 4 25.10 -31.92 -32.50
N GLY A 5 26.00 -31.10 -31.90
CA GLY A 5 25.93 -29.63 -31.72
C GLY A 5 24.95 -29.12 -30.66
N ASP A 6 25.13 -27.95 -30.04
CA ASP A 6 26.19 -26.96 -30.17
C ASP A 6 26.08 -25.95 -29.01
N SER A 7 27.08 -25.06 -29.00
CA SER A 7 27.48 -24.10 -27.98
C SER A 7 26.50 -22.96 -27.65
N THR A 8 26.71 -22.39 -26.45
CA THR A 8 26.59 -20.95 -26.09
C THR A 8 25.25 -20.22 -26.22
N SER A 9 24.73 -19.72 -25.09
CA SER A 9 24.95 -18.31 -24.71
C SER A 9 24.36 -18.01 -23.32
N PHE A 10 25.21 -17.54 -22.41
CA PHE A 10 24.77 -16.70 -21.30
C PHE A 10 24.50 -15.31 -21.88
N GLN A 11 23.24 -14.88 -21.88
CA GLN A 11 22.91 -13.47 -21.92
C GLN A 11 22.35 -13.08 -20.57
N THR A 12 23.20 -12.42 -19.79
CA THR A 12 22.79 -11.61 -18.65
C THR A 12 22.00 -10.43 -19.19
N GLN A 13 20.69 -10.43 -19.02
CA GLN A 13 19.92 -9.19 -18.93
C GLN A 13 19.22 -9.21 -17.58
N GLY A 14 19.67 -8.31 -16.71
CA GLY A 14 19.10 -8.09 -15.40
C GLY A 14 17.64 -7.70 -15.54
N GLY A 15 16.76 -8.63 -15.20
CA GLY A 15 15.37 -8.38 -14.89
C GLY A 15 15.08 -9.13 -13.61
N LEU A 16 15.25 -8.47 -12.46
CA LEU A 16 14.70 -8.95 -11.20
C LEU A 16 13.18 -8.86 -11.34
N SER A 17 12.54 -9.90 -11.89
CA SER A 17 11.10 -10.03 -11.77
C SER A 17 10.82 -10.50 -10.34
N VAL A 18 10.44 -9.54 -9.49
CA VAL A 18 9.98 -9.85 -8.15
C VAL A 18 8.53 -10.31 -8.31
N ILE A 19 8.34 -11.63 -8.44
CA ILE A 19 7.02 -12.24 -8.31
C ILE A 19 6.60 -12.04 -6.85
N LEU A 20 5.68 -11.11 -6.61
CA LEU A 20 5.12 -10.85 -5.29
C LEU A 20 4.15 -11.99 -4.92
N PRO A 21 4.39 -12.74 -3.83
CA PRO A 21 3.41 -13.69 -3.34
C PRO A 21 2.20 -12.93 -2.77
N SER A 22 1.01 -13.23 -3.26
CA SER A 22 -0.25 -12.66 -2.76
C SER A 22 -0.52 -13.14 -1.33
N LYS A 23 -0.48 -12.21 -0.36
CA LYS A 23 -0.87 -12.51 1.03
C LYS A 23 -2.39 -12.69 1.14
N ARG A 24 -2.83 -13.67 1.94
CA ARG A 24 -4.25 -13.87 2.28
C ARG A 24 -4.65 -12.88 3.36
N THR A 25 -5.60 -12.00 3.06
CA THR A 25 -6.26 -11.14 4.04
C THR A 25 -7.33 -11.93 4.80
N CYS A 26 -7.41 -11.73 6.12
CA CYS A 26 -8.51 -12.24 6.94
C CYS A 26 -9.79 -11.46 6.62
N LEU A 27 -10.54 -11.88 5.59
CA LEU A 27 -11.86 -11.36 5.28
C LEU A 27 -12.90 -12.10 6.12
N SER A 28 -13.53 -11.42 7.07
CA SER A 28 -14.69 -11.96 7.78
C SER A 28 -15.87 -12.07 6.81
N SER A 29 -16.46 -13.26 6.75
CA SER A 29 -17.62 -13.57 5.94
C SER A 29 -18.89 -13.03 6.60
N GLU A 30 -19.16 -11.73 6.56
CA GLU A 30 -20.51 -11.19 6.77
C GLU A 30 -20.64 -9.73 6.28
N GLU A 31 -21.64 -9.52 5.42
CA GLU A 31 -22.18 -8.27 4.88
C GLU A 31 -21.38 -7.44 3.86
N GLN A 32 -21.47 -7.93 2.61
CA GLN A 32 -21.55 -7.12 1.40
C GLN A 32 -22.73 -6.12 1.48
N ARG A 33 -22.41 -4.83 1.65
CA ARG A 33 -23.21 -3.74 1.06
C ARG A 33 -22.39 -3.12 -0.07
N PRO A 34 -22.97 -2.87 -1.26
CA PRO A 34 -22.20 -2.43 -2.41
C PRO A 34 -21.86 -0.96 -2.24
N ALA A 35 -20.70 -0.65 -1.65
CA ALA A 35 -20.10 0.67 -1.78
C ALA A 35 -19.39 0.68 -3.14
N PHE A 36 -20.04 1.31 -4.13
CA PHE A 36 -19.55 1.64 -5.47
C PHE A 36 -18.22 0.99 -5.88
N SER A 37 -18.35 -0.16 -6.56
CA SER A 37 -17.29 -0.68 -7.42
C SER A 37 -17.00 0.36 -8.52
N SER A 38 -15.87 1.03 -8.40
CA SER A 38 -15.15 1.50 -9.57
C SER A 38 -13.76 0.88 -9.49
N ASN A 39 -13.39 0.16 -10.54
CA ASN A 39 -12.18 -0.64 -10.66
C ASN A 39 -10.92 0.24 -10.55
N PHE A 40 -10.57 0.72 -9.36
CA PHE A 40 -9.23 1.21 -9.09
C PHE A 40 -8.33 -0.04 -8.96
N PRO A 41 -7.51 -0.38 -9.95
CA PRO A 41 -6.68 -1.56 -9.94
C PRO A 41 -5.62 -1.46 -8.83
N LEU A 42 -5.69 -2.47 -7.96
CA LEU A 42 -4.71 -2.99 -7.00
C LEU A 42 -3.81 -1.95 -6.32
N VAL A 43 -4.34 -1.27 -5.29
CA VAL A 43 -3.47 -0.88 -4.18
C VAL A 43 -2.89 -2.16 -3.58
N GLN A 44 -1.57 -2.28 -3.62
CA GLN A 44 -0.86 -3.39 -3.00
C GLN A 44 -0.21 -2.90 -1.71
N TYR A 45 -0.02 -3.78 -0.76
CA TYR A 45 0.77 -3.45 0.43
C TYR A 45 1.73 -4.57 0.77
N ARG A 46 2.84 -4.19 1.41
CA ARG A 46 3.83 -5.12 1.92
C ARG A 46 4.40 -4.60 3.23
N TYR A 47 4.39 -5.46 4.25
CA TYR A 47 5.09 -5.21 5.50
C TYR A 47 6.49 -5.81 5.45
N PHE A 48 7.49 -5.02 5.86
CA PHE A 48 8.90 -5.38 5.95
C PHE A 48 9.31 -5.42 7.43
N GLU A 49 9.17 -6.58 8.05
CA GLU A 49 9.41 -6.80 9.49
C GLU A 49 10.81 -6.35 9.94
N SER A 50 11.85 -6.57 9.12
CA SER A 50 13.23 -6.20 9.46
C SER A 50 13.45 -4.71 9.70
N ALA A 51 12.59 -3.86 9.13
CA ALA A 51 12.67 -2.40 9.23
C ALA A 51 11.43 -1.79 9.90
N ASP A 52 10.44 -2.62 10.25
CA ASP A 52 9.10 -2.20 10.69
C ASP A 52 8.46 -1.17 9.74
N ILE A 53 8.46 -1.47 8.43
CA ILE A 53 7.90 -0.59 7.40
C ILE A 53 6.68 -1.24 6.75
N LEU A 54 5.56 -0.53 6.71
CA LEU A 54 4.43 -0.85 5.84
C LEU A 54 4.51 0.01 4.59
N SER A 55 4.79 -0.62 3.44
CA SER A 55 4.72 0.03 2.13
C SER A 55 3.38 -0.23 1.48
N VAL A 56 2.77 0.81 0.94
CA VAL A 56 1.52 0.77 0.17
C VAL A 56 1.79 1.34 -1.21
N TYR A 57 1.62 0.52 -2.25
CA TYR A 57 1.85 0.85 -3.65
C TYR A 57 0.53 1.21 -4.30
N LEU A 58 0.45 2.42 -4.85
CA LEU A 58 -0.75 2.98 -5.47
C LEU A 58 -0.84 2.63 -6.96
N ARG A 59 0.24 2.11 -7.53
CA ARG A 59 0.35 1.58 -8.90
C ARG A 59 1.57 0.68 -9.00
N GLU A 60 1.69 -0.05 -10.12
CA GLU A 60 2.84 -0.91 -10.39
C GLU A 60 4.14 -0.09 -10.44
N ILE A 61 5.15 -0.51 -9.66
CA ILE A 61 6.45 0.17 -9.61
C ILE A 61 7.35 -0.36 -10.72
N THR A 62 7.72 0.53 -11.64
CA THR A 62 8.64 0.27 -12.76
C THR A 62 9.90 1.11 -12.64
N ASN A 63 10.96 0.73 -13.36
CA ASN A 63 12.21 1.49 -13.35
C ASN A 63 11.98 2.90 -13.94
N GLY A 64 12.48 3.93 -13.26
CA GLY A 64 12.29 5.33 -13.63
C GLY A 64 10.93 5.92 -13.25
N LEU A 65 10.07 5.17 -12.54
CA LEU A 65 8.77 5.67 -12.08
C LEU A 65 8.89 6.66 -10.92
N ILE A 66 9.78 6.35 -9.97
CA ILE A 66 10.02 7.18 -8.79
C ILE A 66 11.11 8.20 -9.17
N VAL A 67 10.74 9.47 -9.09
CA VAL A 67 11.65 10.59 -9.36
C VAL A 67 12.07 11.27 -8.06
N ASP A 68 11.19 11.26 -7.05
CA ASP A 68 11.45 11.89 -5.76
C ASP A 68 10.82 11.11 -4.60
N THR A 69 11.35 11.30 -3.40
CA THR A 69 10.86 10.69 -2.15
C THR A 69 10.89 11.73 -1.04
N TRP A 70 9.73 12.09 -0.49
CA TRP A 70 9.62 13.11 0.56
C TRP A 70 9.09 12.55 1.88
N ASP A 71 9.58 13.09 2.99
CA ASP A 71 8.93 12.94 4.31
C ASP A 71 7.80 13.96 4.38
N VAL A 72 6.56 13.48 4.31
CA VAL A 72 5.38 14.37 4.33
C VAL A 72 4.80 14.53 5.73
N HIS A 73 5.12 13.60 6.63
CA HIS A 73 4.65 13.56 8.01
C HIS A 73 5.58 12.63 8.80
N PRO A 74 5.89 12.91 10.07
CA PRO A 74 6.73 12.01 10.88
C PRO A 74 6.31 10.54 10.74
N GLY A 75 7.23 9.73 10.22
CA GLY A 75 7.02 8.30 9.97
C GLY A 75 6.32 7.95 8.66
N LEU A 76 6.04 8.90 7.76
CA LEU A 76 5.43 8.69 6.45
C LEU A 76 6.30 9.29 5.34
N LEU A 77 6.96 8.41 4.60
CA LEU A 77 7.67 8.75 3.36
C LEU A 77 6.76 8.48 2.16
N VAL A 78 6.82 9.32 1.16
CA VAL A 78 6.01 9.21 -0.05
C VAL A 78 6.89 9.31 -1.27
N ASP A 79 6.75 8.34 -2.15
CA ASP A 79 7.41 8.31 -3.45
C ASP A 79 6.53 8.99 -4.49
N PHE A 80 7.13 9.85 -5.32
CA PHE A 80 6.45 10.63 -6.34
C PHE A 80 7.01 10.35 -7.74
N ASP A 81 6.19 10.58 -8.74
CA ASP A 81 6.60 10.54 -10.14
C ASP A 81 6.98 11.90 -10.72
N ASP A 82 7.31 11.92 -12.00
CA ASP A 82 7.65 13.11 -12.77
C ASP A 82 6.50 14.14 -12.89
N GLN A 83 5.29 13.77 -12.47
CA GLN A 83 4.10 14.63 -12.42
C GLN A 83 3.69 14.99 -10.99
N GLU A 84 4.58 14.78 -10.01
CA GLU A 84 4.31 15.04 -8.59
C GLU A 84 3.10 14.26 -8.04
N ARG A 85 2.83 13.06 -8.59
CA ARG A 85 1.76 12.18 -8.13
C ARG A 85 2.31 11.12 -7.17
N PRO A 86 1.65 10.87 -6.02
CA PRO A 86 2.04 9.79 -5.12
C PRO A 86 1.96 8.43 -5.82
N VAL A 87 3.02 7.61 -5.68
CA VAL A 87 3.11 6.26 -6.26
C VAL A 87 3.24 5.19 -5.19
N ALA A 88 3.89 5.51 -4.08
CA ALA A 88 3.99 4.63 -2.92
C ALA A 88 4.04 5.43 -1.62
N LEU A 89 3.55 4.81 -0.55
CA LEU A 89 3.49 5.36 0.80
C LEU A 89 4.25 4.38 1.70
N ASN A 90 5.21 4.87 2.47
CA ASN A 90 6.05 4.05 3.34
C ASN A 90 5.88 4.54 4.78
N ILE A 91 5.20 3.74 5.60
CA ILE A 91 4.96 4.03 7.01
C ILE A 91 6.05 3.34 7.82
N SER A 92 6.91 4.13 8.45
CA SER A 92 7.96 3.66 9.36
C SER A 92 7.40 3.41 10.76
N SER A 93 8.01 2.48 11.49
CA SER A 93 7.52 2.04 12.80
C SER A 93 6.04 1.63 12.75
N ALA A 94 5.64 0.96 11.65
CA ALA A 94 4.25 0.67 11.34
C ALA A 94 3.56 -0.12 12.46
N SER A 95 4.28 -1.07 13.06
CA SER A 95 3.78 -1.84 14.21
C SER A 95 3.46 -0.96 15.40
N CYS A 96 4.12 0.18 15.57
CA CYS A 96 3.92 1.10 16.69
C CYS A 96 2.80 2.11 16.42
N VAL A 97 2.72 2.64 15.20
CA VAL A 97 1.78 3.73 14.88
C VAL A 97 0.40 3.25 14.45
N THR A 98 0.27 1.99 14.00
CA THR A 98 -1.01 1.40 13.64
C THR A 98 -1.57 0.53 14.78
N PRO A 99 -2.90 0.44 14.94
CA PRO A 99 -3.52 -0.36 15.99
C PRO A 99 -3.65 -1.84 15.61
N VAL A 100 -2.88 -2.33 14.63
CA VAL A 100 -2.98 -3.69 14.08
C VAL A 100 -1.61 -4.39 14.12
N HIS A 101 -1.61 -5.72 14.01
CA HIS A 101 -0.40 -6.46 13.68
C HIS A 101 -0.36 -6.89 12.21
N PHE A 102 0.85 -7.21 11.74
CA PHE A 102 1.14 -7.58 10.36
C PHE A 102 1.50 -9.06 10.17
N HIS A 103 1.37 -9.87 11.23
CA HIS A 103 1.50 -11.33 11.15
C HIS A 103 0.43 -11.96 10.25
N GLU A 104 0.77 -13.08 9.60
CA GLU A 104 -0.12 -13.81 8.69
C GLU A 104 -1.06 -14.77 9.44
N ILE A 105 -1.67 -14.28 10.51
CA ILE A 105 -2.65 -15.01 11.32
C ILE A 105 -3.88 -14.12 11.56
N CYS A 106 -5.04 -14.74 11.75
CA CYS A 106 -6.31 -14.02 11.93
C CYS A 106 -6.69 -13.83 13.42
N GLU A 107 -5.76 -14.09 14.32
CA GLU A 107 -5.94 -13.97 15.77
C GLU A 107 -5.20 -12.72 16.27
N ASP A 108 -5.67 -12.16 17.37
CA ASP A 108 -5.01 -11.03 18.01
C ASP A 108 -3.61 -11.41 18.50
N VAL A 109 -2.64 -10.51 18.29
CA VAL A 109 -1.27 -10.62 18.79
C VAL A 109 -0.98 -9.44 19.69
N ASP A 110 -0.60 -9.70 20.93
CA ASP A 110 -0.31 -8.68 21.95
C ASP A 110 -1.42 -7.62 22.09
N GLY A 111 -2.69 -8.07 21.96
CA GLY A 111 -3.87 -7.21 22.06
C GLY A 111 -4.14 -6.34 20.83
N LYS A 112 -3.41 -6.55 19.73
CA LYS A 112 -3.70 -5.93 18.43
C LYS A 112 -4.46 -6.91 17.55
N PRO A 113 -5.50 -6.49 16.83
CA PRO A 113 -6.15 -7.29 15.79
C PRO A 113 -5.31 -7.38 14.50
N PRO A 114 -5.60 -8.33 13.61
CA PRO A 114 -4.95 -8.42 12.31
C PRO A 114 -5.27 -7.22 11.41
N LEU A 115 -4.35 -6.88 10.51
CA LEU A 115 -4.56 -5.89 9.47
C LEU A 115 -5.81 -6.24 8.62
N GLN A 116 -6.78 -5.33 8.61
CA GLN A 116 -7.97 -5.40 7.77
C GLN A 116 -7.88 -4.29 6.71
N PHE A 117 -7.07 -4.55 5.69
CA PHE A 117 -6.79 -3.55 4.66
C PHE A 117 -8.01 -3.30 3.77
N GLY A 118 -8.52 -2.06 3.80
CA GLY A 118 -9.62 -1.59 2.98
C GLY A 118 -9.20 -0.41 2.10
N GLN A 119 -9.82 -0.30 0.94
CA GLN A 119 -9.63 0.83 0.03
C GLN A 119 -10.97 1.30 -0.54
N MET A 120 -11.10 2.61 -0.74
CA MET A 120 -12.26 3.22 -1.37
C MET A 120 -11.82 4.43 -2.19
N TYR A 121 -12.11 4.43 -3.48
CA TYR A 121 -11.83 5.56 -4.36
C TYR A 121 -13.13 6.29 -4.71
N ASP A 122 -13.17 7.60 -4.48
CA ASP A 122 -14.24 8.47 -4.93
C ASP A 122 -13.83 9.18 -6.23
N PRO A 123 -14.43 8.84 -7.39
CA PRO A 123 -14.06 9.43 -8.67
C PRO A 123 -14.45 10.91 -8.80
N TYR A 124 -15.42 11.40 -8.01
CA TYR A 124 -15.85 12.79 -8.06
C TYR A 124 -14.85 13.72 -7.37
N SER A 125 -14.42 13.33 -6.17
CA SER A 125 -13.41 14.07 -5.41
C SER A 125 -11.97 13.70 -5.75
N LYS A 126 -11.75 12.60 -6.49
CA LYS A 126 -10.45 12.01 -6.81
C LYS A 126 -9.64 11.68 -5.56
N ILE A 127 -10.32 11.15 -4.54
CA ILE A 127 -9.74 10.78 -3.24
C ILE A 127 -9.72 9.27 -3.11
N LEU A 128 -8.54 8.71 -2.89
CA LEU A 128 -8.35 7.34 -2.43
C LEU A 128 -8.27 7.34 -0.89
N THR A 129 -9.17 6.62 -0.25
CA THR A 129 -9.14 6.36 1.19
C THR A 129 -8.65 4.95 1.43
N LEU A 130 -7.57 4.83 2.20
CA LEU A 130 -6.99 3.58 2.68
C LEU A 130 -7.35 3.39 4.15
N ARG A 131 -7.68 2.17 4.55
CA ARG A 131 -8.02 1.79 5.94
C ARG A 131 -7.19 0.58 6.35
N PHE A 132 -6.64 0.63 7.55
CA PHE A 132 -5.86 -0.49 8.13
C PHE A 132 -6.72 -1.34 9.08
N CYS A 133 -7.81 -0.79 9.60
CA CYS A 133 -8.74 -1.48 10.49
C CYS A 133 -10.19 -1.01 10.25
N THR A 134 -11.14 -1.72 10.86
CA THR A 134 -12.59 -1.46 10.76
C THR A 134 -13.11 -0.39 11.73
N THR A 135 -12.24 0.33 12.43
CA THR A 135 -12.65 1.38 13.37
C THR A 135 -13.50 2.46 12.67
N ALA A 136 -14.67 2.75 13.24
CA ALA A 136 -15.67 3.59 12.62
C ALA A 136 -15.37 5.10 12.70
N SER A 137 -14.70 5.56 13.77
CA SER A 137 -14.32 6.96 13.94
C SER A 137 -12.87 7.18 13.50
N SER A 138 -12.66 8.25 12.75
CA SER A 138 -11.33 8.77 12.48
C SER A 138 -11.42 10.25 12.17
N ARG A 139 -10.39 11.00 12.56
CA ARG A 139 -10.18 12.38 12.12
C ARG A 139 -9.07 12.43 11.08
N SER A 140 -9.17 13.37 10.14
CA SER A 140 -8.09 13.63 9.18
C SER A 140 -7.07 14.59 9.79
N VAL A 141 -5.81 14.21 9.75
CA VAL A 141 -4.65 15.03 10.13
C VAL A 141 -3.91 15.42 8.86
N ALA A 142 -3.72 16.73 8.67
CA ALA A 142 -3.02 17.25 7.51
C ALA A 142 -1.53 16.92 7.60
N THR A 143 -0.95 16.51 6.46
CA THR A 143 0.51 16.39 6.30
C THR A 143 1.07 17.69 5.71
N CYS A 144 2.39 17.80 5.54
CA CYS A 144 2.94 18.94 4.80
C CYS A 144 2.67 18.87 3.29
N ASP A 145 2.16 17.74 2.79
CA ASP A 145 1.63 17.59 1.44
C ASP A 145 0.09 17.75 1.44
N GLY A 146 -0.42 18.73 0.70
CA GLY A 146 -1.85 19.04 0.62
C GLY A 146 -2.73 17.94 -0.01
N ASN A 147 -2.09 16.94 -0.63
CA ASN A 147 -2.72 15.78 -1.23
C ASN A 147 -2.79 14.58 -0.27
N ILE A 148 -2.09 14.61 0.86
CA ILE A 148 -1.96 13.45 1.75
C ILE A 148 -2.43 13.82 3.15
N MET A 149 -3.30 12.98 3.70
CA MET A 149 -3.79 13.12 5.07
C MET A 149 -3.68 11.79 5.80
N VAL A 150 -3.32 11.83 7.07
CA VAL A 150 -3.36 10.68 7.97
C VAL A 150 -4.75 10.58 8.58
N LEU A 151 -5.30 9.37 8.69
CA LEU A 151 -6.52 9.13 9.46
C LEU A 151 -6.14 8.60 10.83
N GLU A 152 -6.45 9.36 11.87
CA GLU A 152 -6.17 8.98 13.27
C GLU A 152 -7.46 8.60 14.01
N ASP A 153 -7.37 7.60 14.88
CA ASP A 153 -8.39 7.34 15.90
C ASP A 153 -8.28 8.33 17.08
N ASP A 154 -9.13 8.15 18.09
CA ASP A 154 -9.16 9.01 19.28
C ASP A 154 -7.93 8.82 20.19
N ALA A 155 -7.16 7.74 20.01
CA ALA A 155 -5.92 7.47 20.73
C ALA A 155 -4.68 7.97 19.95
N GLY A 156 -4.87 8.53 18.75
CA GLY A 156 -3.79 9.00 17.89
C GLY A 156 -3.12 7.90 17.05
N ASN A 157 -3.69 6.69 17.01
CA ASN A 157 -3.19 5.63 16.14
C ASN A 157 -3.64 5.86 14.70
N TRP A 158 -2.79 5.48 13.76
CA TRP A 158 -3.07 5.60 12.34
C TRP A 158 -3.98 4.46 11.91
N VAL A 159 -5.21 4.79 11.57
CA VAL A 159 -6.23 3.84 11.10
C VAL A 159 -6.38 3.85 9.59
N GLY A 160 -5.67 4.74 8.89
CA GLY A 160 -5.70 4.85 7.45
C GLY A 160 -4.99 6.09 6.89
N LEU A 161 -5.12 6.28 5.59
CA LEU A 161 -4.60 7.44 4.85
C LEU A 161 -5.65 7.91 3.83
N GLN A 162 -5.65 9.21 3.52
CA GLN A 162 -6.37 9.76 2.37
C GLN A 162 -5.37 10.38 1.41
N VAL A 163 -5.49 10.01 0.14
CA VAL A 163 -4.56 10.43 -0.92
C VAL A 163 -5.37 11.03 -2.06
N LYS A 164 -5.05 12.27 -2.42
CA LYS A 164 -5.57 12.95 -3.60
C LYS A 164 -4.63 12.76 -4.78
N ASN A 165 -5.11 13.11 -5.96
CA ASN A 165 -4.31 13.12 -7.19
C ASN A 165 -3.73 11.74 -7.56
N VAL A 166 -4.39 10.67 -7.10
CA VAL A 166 -4.04 9.30 -7.51
C VAL A 166 -4.67 9.07 -8.88
N VAL A 167 -3.86 8.63 -9.83
CA VAL A 167 -4.33 8.30 -11.18
C VAL A 167 -4.59 6.81 -11.25
N PRO A 168 -5.82 6.37 -11.59
CA PRO A 168 -6.06 4.97 -11.90
C PRO A 168 -5.16 4.57 -13.08
N PRO A 169 -4.58 3.36 -13.07
CA PRO A 169 -4.01 2.75 -14.25
C PRO A 169 -5.01 2.87 -15.40
N VAL A 170 -4.53 3.40 -16.52
CA VAL A 170 -5.30 3.49 -17.76
C VAL A 170 -5.41 2.07 -18.32
N GLU A 171 -6.64 1.61 -18.58
CA GLU A 171 -6.91 0.33 -19.27
C GLU A 171 -6.35 0.31 -20.71
#